data_AF-A0A9Q3EV55-F1
#
_entry.id   AF-A0A9Q3EV55-F1
#
_cell.length_a   1.000
_cell.length_b   1.000
_cell.length_c   1.000
_cell.angle_alpha   90.00
_cell.angle_beta   90.00
_cell.angle_gamma   90.00
#
_symmetry.space_group_name_H-M   'P 1'
#
loop_
_entity.id
_entity.type
_entity.pdbx_description
1 polymer ?
#
loop_
_entity_poly.entity_id
_entity_poly.type
_entity_poly.pdbx_seq_one_letter_code
_entity_poly.pdbx_strand_id
1 'polypeptide(L)'
;MKEGGNVSLYISDFRILVSRIGDWGERALIHHFRKGLASRIFDQLASHPSRIDSLQDLMDITLKLDTRYHERQNQNINNQEKKPEASKSNYSHSENLSSSRKKG
;
A
#
# COMPACT_ATOMS: atom_id res chain seq x y z
N MET A 1 -11.49 1.77 -11.62
CA MET A 1 -11.15 0.91 -10.47
C MET A 1 -11.47 1.66 -9.19
N LYS A 2 -11.93 1.00 -8.11
CA LYS A 2 -12.14 1.67 -6.82
C LYS A 2 -10.81 1.88 -6.08
N GLU A 3 -10.75 2.86 -5.19
CA GLU A 3 -9.63 3.04 -4.25
C GLU A 3 -9.48 1.76 -3.41
N GLY A 4 -8.32 1.09 -3.49
CA GLY A 4 -8.10 -0.22 -2.85
C GLY A 4 -8.37 -1.45 -3.71
N GLY A 5 -8.82 -1.27 -4.95
CA GLY A 5 -8.99 -2.37 -5.91
C GLY A 5 -7.65 -3.00 -6.31
N ASN A 6 -7.68 -4.30 -6.63
CA ASN A 6 -6.50 -5.03 -7.09
C ASN A 6 -6.18 -4.67 -8.55
N VAL A 7 -4.98 -4.15 -8.79
CA VAL A 7 -4.56 -3.71 -10.13
C VAL A 7 -4.42 -4.88 -11.11
N SER A 8 -3.96 -6.04 -10.65
CA SER A 8 -3.81 -7.23 -11.49
C SER A 8 -5.14 -7.70 -12.06
N LEU A 9 -6.21 -7.64 -11.26
CA LEU A 9 -7.56 -7.96 -11.74
C LEU A 9 -8.02 -6.94 -12.79
N TYR A 10 -7.85 -5.64 -12.51
CA TYR A 10 -8.21 -4.58 -13.45
C TYR A 10 -7.47 -4.70 -14.79
N ILE A 11 -6.16 -5.02 -14.76
CA ILE A 11 -5.35 -5.27 -15.97
C ILE A 11 -5.92 -6.45 -16.75
N SER A 12 -6.27 -7.55 -16.07
CA SER A 12 -6.81 -8.75 -16.71
C SER A 12 -8.14 -8.45 -17.41
N ASP A 13 -9.05 -7.78 -16.72
CA ASP A 13 -10.34 -7.35 -17.27
C ASP A 13 -10.15 -6.41 -18.48
N PHE A 14 -9.21 -5.47 -18.37
CA PHE A 14 -8.90 -4.54 -19.45
C PHE A 14 -8.36 -5.27 -20.69
N ARG A 15 -7.48 -6.26 -20.54
CA ARG A 15 -6.97 -7.06 -21.67
C ARG A 15 -8.08 -7.85 -22.35
N ILE A 16 -9.00 -8.43 -21.58
CA ILE A 16 -10.19 -9.10 -22.13
C ILE A 16 -11.05 -8.10 -22.91
N LEU A 17 -11.25 -6.90 -22.38
CA LEU A 17 -12.01 -5.84 -23.05
C LEU A 17 -11.35 -5.41 -24.37
N VAL A 18 -10.05 -5.16 -24.38
CA VAL A 18 -9.29 -4.80 -25.59
C VAL A 18 -9.40 -5.89 -26.66
N SER A 19 -9.28 -7.16 -26.25
CA SER A 19 -9.44 -8.29 -27.17
C SER A 19 -10.83 -8.40 -27.77
N ARG A 20 -11.87 -7.87 -27.11
CA ARG A 20 -13.26 -7.89 -27.60
C ARG A 20 -13.62 -6.71 -28.48
N ILE A 21 -13.04 -5.53 -28.21
CA ILE A 21 -13.39 -4.30 -28.90
C ILE A 21 -12.74 -4.22 -30.29
N GLY A 22 -11.50 -4.70 -30.45
CA GLY A 22 -10.77 -4.72 -31.74
C GLY A 22 -10.39 -3.34 -32.30
N ASP A 23 -9.22 -3.25 -32.94
CA ASP A 23 -8.70 -2.08 -33.72
C ASP A 23 -8.59 -0.71 -33.01
N TRP A 24 -8.63 -0.66 -31.69
CA TRP A 24 -8.31 0.59 -30.98
C TRP A 24 -6.82 0.86 -31.02
N GLY A 25 -6.43 2.05 -31.49
CA GLY A 25 -5.04 2.47 -31.48
C GLY A 25 -4.46 2.50 -30.06
N GLU A 26 -3.18 2.15 -29.91
CA GLU A 26 -2.50 2.03 -28.62
C GLU A 26 -2.61 3.30 -27.77
N ARG A 27 -2.55 4.48 -28.39
CA ARG A 27 -2.76 5.78 -27.72
C ARG A 27 -4.15 5.92 -27.08
N ALA A 28 -5.19 5.45 -27.76
CA ALA A 28 -6.54 5.46 -27.24
C ALA A 28 -6.68 4.51 -26.05
N LEU A 29 -6.07 3.32 -26.14
CA LEU A 29 -6.03 2.34 -25.05
C LEU A 29 -5.29 2.89 -23.82
N ILE A 30 -4.12 3.51 -24.02
CA ILE A 30 -3.35 4.17 -22.95
C ILE A 30 -4.21 5.24 -22.26
N HIS A 31 -4.86 6.10 -23.03
CA HIS A 31 -5.70 7.15 -22.49
C HIS A 31 -6.86 6.57 -21.67
N HIS A 32 -7.52 5.53 -22.19
CA HIS A 32 -8.65 4.92 -21.50
C HIS A 32 -8.24 4.18 -20.23
N PHE A 33 -7.10 3.48 -20.27
CA PHE A 33 -6.52 2.81 -19.13
C PHE A 33 -6.22 3.80 -18.01
N ARG A 34 -5.53 4.91 -18.32
CA ARG A 34 -5.20 5.96 -17.33
C ARG A 34 -6.44 6.55 -16.66
N LYS A 35 -7.53 6.74 -17.42
CA LYS A 35 -8.80 7.25 -16.90
C LYS A 35 -9.48 6.26 -15.93
N GLY A 36 -9.22 4.96 -16.09
CA GLY A 36 -9.81 3.92 -15.23
C GLY A 36 -9.02 3.62 -13.96
N LEU A 37 -7.82 4.21 -13.80
CA LEU A 37 -6.99 4.01 -12.61
C LEU A 37 -7.57 4.71 -11.37
N ALA A 38 -7.20 4.19 -10.20
CA ALA A 38 -7.44 4.85 -8.92
C ALA A 38 -6.58 6.11 -8.82
N SER A 39 -7.08 7.16 -8.14
CA SER A 39 -6.38 8.45 -7.97
C SER A 39 -5.00 8.25 -7.37
N ARG A 40 -4.88 7.36 -6.37
CA ARG A 40 -3.61 7.03 -5.72
C ARG A 40 -2.53 6.58 -6.71
N ILE A 41 -2.91 5.79 -7.72
CA ILE A 41 -1.97 5.23 -8.70
C ILE A 41 -1.72 6.26 -9.79
N PHE A 42 -2.75 7.00 -10.18
CA PHE A 42 -2.63 8.09 -11.14
C PHE A 42 -1.62 9.15 -10.67
N ASP A 43 -1.66 9.54 -9.39
CA ASP A 43 -0.73 10.52 -8.82
C ASP A 43 0.72 9.99 -8.80
N GLN A 44 0.91 8.73 -8.42
CA GLN A 44 2.23 8.09 -8.44
C GLN A 44 2.78 7.94 -9.86
N LEU A 45 1.90 7.63 -10.82
CA LEU A 45 2.24 7.55 -12.23
C LEU A 45 2.60 8.93 -12.80
N ALA A 46 1.91 9.99 -12.38
CA ALA A 46 2.21 11.37 -12.78
C ALA A 46 3.57 11.85 -12.23
N SER A 47 3.98 11.35 -11.05
CA SER A 47 5.31 11.60 -10.49
C SER A 47 6.41 10.73 -11.10
N HIS A 48 6.07 9.78 -11.98
CA HIS A 48 7.05 8.90 -12.60
C HIS A 48 7.87 9.67 -13.67
N PRO A 49 9.21 9.63 -13.63
CA PRO A 49 10.05 10.46 -14.50
C PRO A 49 10.08 9.98 -15.96
N SER A 50 9.75 8.72 -16.21
CA SER A 50 9.79 8.14 -17.55
C SER A 50 8.48 8.35 -18.31
N ARG A 51 8.60 8.74 -19.59
CA ARG A 51 7.47 8.79 -20.52
C ARG A 51 7.08 7.36 -20.90
N ILE A 52 5.80 7.04 -20.70
CA ILE A 52 5.25 5.71 -20.98
C ILE A 52 4.50 5.79 -22.31
N ASP A 53 5.15 5.30 -23.37
CA ASP A 53 4.60 5.34 -24.73
C ASP A 53 3.99 4.00 -25.18
N SER A 54 4.14 2.93 -24.38
CA SER A 54 3.51 1.63 -24.62
C SER A 54 2.47 1.29 -23.56
N LEU A 55 1.38 0.67 -24.00
CA LEU A 55 0.33 0.19 -23.13
C LEU A 55 0.83 -0.91 -22.17
N GLN A 56 1.76 -1.76 -22.62
CA GLN A 56 2.30 -2.83 -21.78
C GLN A 56 3.14 -2.26 -20.63
N ASP A 57 4.04 -1.32 -20.95
CA ASP A 57 4.88 -0.66 -19.94
C ASP A 57 4.04 0.10 -18.91
N LEU A 58 2.94 0.70 -19.36
CA LEU A 58 1.95 1.33 -18.48
C LEU A 58 1.34 0.34 -17.48
N MET A 59 0.95 -0.84 -17.95
CA MET A 59 0.39 -1.88 -17.08
C MET A 59 1.44 -2.39 -16.07
N ASP A 60 2.67 -2.64 -16.53
CA ASP A 60 3.77 -3.12 -15.68
C ASP A 60 4.14 -2.12 -14.58
N ILE A 61 4.25 -0.83 -14.91
CA ILE A 61 4.54 0.23 -13.93
C ILE A 61 3.40 0.34 -12.91
N THR A 62 2.15 0.32 -13.38
CA THR A 62 0.96 0.38 -12.53
C THR A 62 0.94 -0.79 -11.54
N LEU A 63 1.27 -2.00 -11.99
CA LEU A 63 1.35 -3.19 -11.15
C LEU A 63 2.46 -3.06 -10.10
N LYS A 64 3.66 -2.62 -10.50
CA LYS A 64 4.79 -2.40 -9.59
C LYS A 64 4.47 -1.39 -8.49
N LEU A 65 3.76 -0.31 -8.83
CA LEU A 65 3.32 0.70 -7.86
C LEU A 65 2.34 0.10 -6.84
N ASP A 66 1.39 -0.71 -7.28
CA ASP A 66 0.42 -1.39 -6.40
C ASP A 66 1.12 -2.39 -5.46
N THR A 67 2.02 -3.23 -5.99
CA THR A 67 2.82 -4.16 -5.19
C THR A 67 3.64 -3.43 -4.14
N ARG A 68 4.36 -2.37 -4.52
CA ARG A 68 5.19 -1.58 -3.58
C ARG A 68 4.34 -0.92 -2.49
N TYR A 69 3.14 -0.46 -2.82
CA TYR A 69 2.22 0.10 -1.83
C TYR A 69 1.80 -0.97 -0.82
N HIS A 70 1.43 -2.16 -1.30
CA HIS A 70 1.02 -3.28 -0.46
C HIS A 70 2.18 -3.78 0.43
N GLU A 71 3.39 -3.88 -0.09
CA GLU A 71 4.59 -4.23 0.68
C GLU A 71 4.86 -3.22 1.80
N ARG A 72 4.72 -1.92 1.52
CA ARG A 72 4.90 -0.87 2.53
C ARG A 72 3.84 -0.92 3.63
N GLN A 73 2.61 -1.26 3.30
CA GLN A 73 1.54 -1.46 4.29
C GLN A 73 1.80 -2.70 5.16
N ASN A 74 2.28 -3.79 4.56
CA ASN A 74 2.61 -5.03 5.28
C ASN A 74 3.80 -4.88 6.24
N GLN A 75 4.79 -4.06 5.88
CA GLN A 75 5.91 -3.71 6.76
C GLN A 75 5.46 -2.92 8.00
N ASN A 76 4.34 -2.20 7.92
CA ASN A 76 3.82 -1.43 9.05
C ASN A 76 3.02 -2.30 10.02
N ILE A 77 2.38 -3.37 9.53
CA ILE A 77 1.64 -4.34 10.38
C ILE A 77 2.62 -5.25 11.14
N ASN A 78 3.66 -5.77 10.48
CA ASN A 78 4.63 -6.67 11.13
C ASN A 78 5.54 -6.00 12.17
N ASN A 79 5.67 -4.67 12.16
CA ASN A 79 6.44 -3.94 13.16
C ASN A 79 5.61 -3.52 14.39
N GLN A 80 4.27 -3.59 14.32
CA GLN A 80 3.42 -3.37 15.50
C GLN A 80 3.18 -4.64 16.32
N GLU A 81 3.48 -5.83 15.78
CA GLU A 81 3.29 -7.11 16.47
C GLU A 81 4.58 -7.70 17.07
N LYS A 82 5.59 -6.87 17.33
CA LYS A 82 6.71 -7.23 18.22
C LYS A 82 6.78 -6.27 19.40
N LYS A 83 5.78 -6.35 20.27
CA LYS A 83 5.96 -6.00 21.68
C LYS A 83 6.72 -7.16 22.34
N PRO A 84 7.97 -6.98 22.81
CA PRO A 84 8.63 -8.02 23.61
C PRO A 84 8.00 -8.01 25.00
N GLU A 85 7.02 -8.87 25.22
CA GLU A 85 6.64 -9.28 26.57
C GLU A 85 7.63 -10.34 27.05
N ALA A 86 8.57 -9.93 27.89
CA ALA A 86 9.00 -10.64 29.10
C ALA A 86 10.35 -10.10 29.59
N SER A 87 10.34 -9.42 30.73
CA SER A 87 11.44 -9.50 31.68
C SER A 87 10.85 -9.41 33.07
N LYS A 88 10.53 -10.58 33.63
CA LYS A 88 10.39 -10.79 35.06
C LYS A 88 11.74 -10.45 35.69
N SER A 89 11.77 -9.48 36.60
CA SER A 89 12.81 -9.47 37.63
C SER A 89 12.13 -9.32 38.98
N ASN A 90 12.26 -10.40 39.75
CA ASN A 90 11.89 -10.47 41.14
C ASN A 90 12.89 -9.62 41.93
N TYR A 91 12.39 -8.69 42.75
CA TYR A 91 13.18 -8.19 43.87
C TYR A 91 12.28 -8.08 45.09
N SER A 92 12.43 -9.02 46.01
CA SER A 92 11.93 -8.93 47.39
C SER A 92 13.06 -8.43 48.28
N HIS A 93 12.90 -7.24 48.83
CA HIS A 93 13.62 -6.69 49.99
C HIS A 93 12.88 -5.38 50.34
N SER A 94 12.56 -4.97 51.55
CA SER A 94 12.61 -5.47 52.93
C SER A 94 11.97 -4.35 53.75
N GLU A 95 11.14 -4.72 54.72
CA GLU A 95 10.82 -4.04 55.98
C GLU A 95 10.98 -2.51 56.20
N ASN A 96 9.89 -1.95 56.73
CA ASN A 96 9.79 -1.03 57.90
C ASN A 96 10.50 0.33 57.91
N LEU A 97 9.73 1.43 57.95
CA LEU A 97 9.51 2.29 59.15
C LEU A 97 8.89 3.68 58.81
N SER A 98 7.79 3.97 59.51
CA SER A 98 7.50 5.23 60.25
C SER A 98 7.20 6.58 59.54
N SER A 99 5.94 7.01 59.75
CA SER A 99 5.50 8.30 60.35
C SER A 99 5.42 9.62 59.56
N SER A 100 4.23 10.26 59.73
CA SER A 100 3.88 11.69 59.61
C SER A 100 3.82 12.27 58.18
N ARG A 101 2.83 13.08 57.73
CA ARG A 101 2.17 14.24 58.36
C ARG A 101 1.07 14.80 57.42
N LYS A 102 -0.02 15.30 58.03
CA LYS A 102 -0.83 16.50 57.70
C LYS A 102 -1.63 16.67 56.38
N LYS A 103 -2.90 17.03 56.64
CA LYS A 103 -3.77 18.08 56.05
C LYS A 103 -4.70 17.70 54.88
N GLY A 104 -5.98 18.02 55.12
CA GLY A 104 -7.12 17.99 54.21
C GLY A 104 -8.36 18.08 55.08
#